data_AF-A0A3C2D0P2-F1
#
_entry.id   AF-A0A3C2D0P2-F1
#
_cell.length_a   1.000
_cell.length_b   1.000
_cell.length_c   1.000
_cell.angle_alpha   90.00
_cell.angle_beta   90.00
_cell.angle_gamma   90.00
#
_symmetry.space_group_name_H-M   'P 1'
#
loop_
_entity.id
_entity.type
_entity.pdbx_description
1 polymer ?
#
loop_
_entity_poly.entity_id
_entity_poly.type
_entity_poly.pdbx_seq_one_letter_code
_entity_poly.pdbx_strand_id
1 'polypeptide(L)'
;MESLIPKVKTEATSSSWMNKKVAEFKYNATQVWYQLIELTPDEPAYIINPSERNEENCPVMVLGFTAYLIHNWGKSETEMYKGFYELCLADFINKEEKLPGAFKRDLKAEYYRQHIEEENARVAYSKKIYPYLTNNDCELIRQFTESYFEFIKKEYVKQPQTQESSDLPEQPSLPEKEQSKSEELKLELDKIRSSENLFWKGLPMDKVISHFTVMTTKKSKNGNEFLTTKQLISFLRKGFLNDTTQPKQKINCSNGEKGFVIKRFYELFDIAVAHYGHIQNKRRFIKLFTECFDNWGEKSIPSFFKPGKTINKW
;
A
#
# COMPACT_ATOMS: atom_id res chain seq x y z
N MET A 1 4.03 32.85 -16.18
CA MET A 1 5.17 32.01 -15.73
C MET A 1 5.12 30.75 -16.58
N GLU A 2 6.24 30.33 -17.16
CA GLU A 2 6.30 29.14 -18.02
C GLU A 2 6.03 27.88 -17.20
N SER A 3 5.32 26.90 -17.77
CA SER A 3 5.04 25.62 -17.12
C SER A 3 6.33 24.83 -16.92
N LEU A 4 6.51 24.22 -15.75
CA LEU A 4 7.67 23.38 -15.43
C LEU A 4 7.40 21.88 -15.65
N ILE A 5 6.16 21.48 -15.91
CA ILE A 5 5.79 20.07 -16.19
C ILE A 5 6.55 19.51 -17.40
N PRO A 6 6.71 20.23 -18.54
CA PRO A 6 7.49 19.74 -19.66
C PRO A 6 8.93 19.38 -19.28
N LYS A 7 9.56 20.11 -18.34
CA LYS A 7 10.92 19.82 -17.87
C LYS A 7 10.98 18.53 -17.07
N VAL A 8 9.97 18.26 -16.24
CA VAL A 8 9.86 16.98 -15.51
C VAL A 8 9.66 15.83 -16.49
N LYS A 9 8.78 16.02 -17.49
CA LYS A 9 8.51 15.03 -18.53
C LYS A 9 9.78 14.65 -19.31
N THR A 10 10.58 15.62 -19.71
CA THR A 10 11.82 15.40 -20.47
C THR A 10 13.00 15.02 -19.60
N GLU A 11 12.79 14.78 -18.30
CA GLU A 11 13.84 14.44 -17.33
C GLU A 11 14.99 15.46 -17.35
N ALA A 12 14.65 16.75 -17.50
CA ALA A 12 15.65 17.80 -17.65
C ALA A 12 16.28 18.14 -16.29
N THR A 13 17.62 18.16 -16.25
CA THR A 13 18.34 18.79 -15.14
C THR A 13 18.14 20.29 -15.18
N SER A 14 17.62 20.87 -14.11
CA SER A 14 17.37 22.32 -14.04
C SER A 14 17.63 22.90 -12.66
N SER A 15 18.06 24.16 -12.62
CA SER A 15 18.09 25.00 -11.43
C SER A 15 16.91 25.96 -11.35
N SER A 16 16.07 25.99 -12.39
CA SER A 16 14.94 26.93 -12.51
C SER A 16 13.66 26.40 -11.85
N TRP A 17 13.75 25.38 -11.01
CA TRP A 17 12.62 24.89 -10.22
C TRP A 17 12.18 25.96 -9.21
N MET A 18 10.93 25.90 -8.76
CA MET A 18 10.40 26.91 -7.83
C MET A 18 11.14 26.96 -6.48
N ASN A 19 11.72 25.83 -6.04
CA ASN A 19 12.54 25.77 -4.83
C ASN A 19 14.02 26.18 -5.04
N LYS A 20 14.40 26.57 -6.27
CA LYS A 20 15.76 27.00 -6.65
C LYS A 20 16.87 25.95 -6.48
N LYS A 21 16.51 24.70 -6.20
CA LYS A 21 17.49 23.60 -6.15
C LYS A 21 17.87 23.18 -7.56
N VAL A 22 19.05 22.60 -7.75
CA VAL A 22 19.37 21.90 -9.01
C VAL A 22 18.83 20.48 -8.89
N ALA A 23 17.99 20.04 -9.81
CA ALA A 23 17.43 18.69 -9.74
C ALA A 23 17.06 18.14 -11.12
N GLU A 24 17.01 16.82 -11.19
CA GLU A 24 16.49 16.00 -12.30
C GLU A 24 15.38 15.09 -11.75
N PHE A 25 14.37 14.80 -12.56
CA PHE A 25 13.33 13.83 -12.24
C PHE A 25 13.40 12.66 -13.20
N LYS A 26 13.65 11.44 -12.70
CA LYS A 26 13.73 10.24 -13.53
C LYS A 26 12.45 9.43 -13.51
N TYR A 27 11.95 9.08 -14.68
CA TYR A 27 10.74 8.27 -14.80
C TYR A 27 11.05 6.77 -14.82
N ASN A 28 10.28 5.99 -14.06
CA ASN A 28 10.27 4.54 -14.15
C ASN A 28 8.95 4.07 -14.77
N ALA A 29 9.00 3.64 -16.03
CA ALA A 29 7.83 3.22 -16.77
C ALA A 29 7.19 1.93 -16.24
N THR A 30 7.98 1.02 -15.65
CA THR A 30 7.51 -0.27 -15.14
C THR A 30 6.66 -0.12 -13.90
N GLN A 31 7.05 0.80 -13.02
CA GLN A 31 6.39 1.02 -11.73
C GLN A 31 5.58 2.34 -11.69
N VAL A 32 5.63 3.13 -12.76
CA VAL A 32 4.92 4.40 -12.94
C VAL A 32 5.18 5.39 -11.80
N TRP A 33 6.42 5.84 -11.71
CA TRP A 33 6.83 6.84 -10.72
C TRP A 33 7.96 7.75 -11.20
N TYR A 34 8.09 8.91 -10.55
CA TYR A 34 9.24 9.79 -10.70
C TYR A 34 10.09 9.78 -9.44
N GLN A 35 11.40 9.61 -9.63
CA GLN A 35 12.43 9.75 -8.61
C GLN A 35 13.10 11.12 -8.73
N LEU A 36 13.34 11.80 -7.62
CA LEU A 36 14.13 13.03 -7.61
C LEU A 36 15.61 12.69 -7.50
N ILE A 37 16.43 13.36 -8.31
CA ILE A 37 17.88 13.41 -8.19
C ILE A 37 18.23 14.87 -7.92
N GLU A 38 18.48 15.19 -6.65
CA GLU A 38 18.91 16.53 -6.25
C GLU A 38 20.42 16.65 -6.48
N LEU A 39 20.82 17.70 -7.20
CA LEU A 39 22.19 18.05 -7.49
C LEU A 39 22.50 19.34 -6.72
N THR A 40 23.61 19.40 -6.00
CA THR A 40 23.98 20.62 -5.26
C THR A 40 24.46 21.72 -6.23
N PRO A 41 24.12 23.01 -5.99
CA PRO A 41 24.43 24.09 -6.93
C PRO A 41 25.93 24.36 -7.15
N ASP A 42 26.77 24.04 -6.16
CA ASP A 42 28.17 24.47 -6.11
C ASP A 42 29.19 23.34 -6.29
N GLU A 43 28.73 22.09 -6.42
CA GLU A 43 29.60 20.94 -6.65
C GLU A 43 29.15 20.17 -7.90
N PRO A 44 29.90 20.21 -9.02
CA PRO A 44 29.72 19.22 -10.08
C PRO A 44 30.01 17.78 -9.62
N ALA A 45 30.32 17.57 -8.33
CA ALA A 45 30.75 16.30 -7.73
C ALA A 45 29.64 15.49 -7.05
N TYR A 46 28.40 15.96 -6.95
CA TYR A 46 27.28 15.14 -6.45
C TYR A 46 26.30 14.72 -7.55
N ILE A 47 26.85 14.20 -8.66
CA ILE A 47 26.11 13.18 -9.41
C ILE A 47 26.19 11.93 -8.56
N ILE A 48 25.18 11.65 -7.73
CA ILE A 48 25.11 10.38 -7.02
C ILE A 48 25.27 9.29 -8.08
N ASN A 49 26.36 8.53 -7.97
CA ASN A 49 26.67 7.47 -8.92
C ASN A 49 25.44 6.56 -9.00
N PRO A 50 24.96 6.15 -10.19
CA PRO A 50 23.80 5.27 -10.29
C PRO A 50 23.80 4.09 -9.30
N SER A 51 24.96 3.55 -8.95
CA SER A 51 25.12 2.47 -7.96
C SER A 51 24.86 2.88 -6.49
N GLU A 52 24.94 4.16 -6.17
CA GLU A 52 24.78 4.72 -4.82
C GLU A 52 23.39 5.32 -4.60
N ARG A 53 22.58 5.41 -5.67
CA ARG A 53 21.21 5.92 -5.60
C ARG A 53 20.35 4.97 -4.78
N ASN A 54 19.67 5.53 -3.80
CA ASN A 54 18.73 4.84 -2.94
C ASN A 54 17.59 5.80 -2.57
N GLU A 55 16.63 5.33 -1.77
CA GLU A 55 15.45 6.13 -1.41
C GLU A 55 15.77 7.31 -0.49
N GLU A 56 16.90 7.31 0.22
CA GLU A 56 17.30 8.40 1.12
C GLU A 56 17.86 9.59 0.35
N ASN A 57 18.67 9.32 -0.69
CA ASN A 57 19.33 10.35 -1.49
C ASN A 57 18.63 10.64 -2.82
N CYS A 58 17.78 9.74 -3.29
CA CYS A 58 16.97 9.90 -4.49
C CYS A 58 15.52 9.46 -4.19
N PRO A 59 14.73 10.26 -3.46
CA PRO A 59 13.40 9.84 -3.03
C PRO A 59 12.42 9.76 -4.21
N VAL A 60 11.45 8.84 -4.10
CA VAL A 60 10.25 8.84 -4.95
C VAL A 60 9.43 10.09 -4.65
N MET A 61 9.11 10.89 -5.67
CA MET A 61 8.35 12.12 -5.50
C MET A 61 6.93 12.03 -6.03
N VAL A 62 6.70 11.24 -7.07
CA VAL A 62 5.41 11.12 -7.74
C VAL A 62 5.14 9.67 -8.05
N LEU A 63 3.91 9.22 -7.84
CA LEU A 63 3.45 7.85 -8.03
C LEU A 63 2.15 7.83 -8.85
N GLY A 64 1.84 6.68 -9.44
CA GLY A 64 0.52 6.39 -9.98
C GLY A 64 0.11 7.32 -11.13
N PHE A 65 -1.16 7.71 -11.15
CA PHE A 65 -1.75 8.52 -12.20
C PHE A 65 -1.04 9.85 -12.37
N THR A 66 -0.64 10.51 -11.27
CA THR A 66 0.08 11.79 -11.36
C THR A 66 1.42 11.63 -12.08
N ALA A 67 2.14 10.54 -11.85
CA ALA A 67 3.39 10.26 -12.58
C ALA A 67 3.10 9.95 -14.06
N TYR A 68 2.07 9.14 -14.32
CA TYR A 68 1.66 8.82 -15.68
C TYR A 68 1.24 10.06 -16.48
N LEU A 69 0.48 10.98 -15.85
CA LEU A 69 0.04 12.25 -16.40
C LEU A 69 1.22 13.13 -16.82
N ILE A 70 2.20 13.31 -15.93
CA ILE A 70 3.39 14.12 -16.22
C ILE A 70 4.16 13.54 -17.40
N HIS A 71 4.39 12.22 -17.39
CA HIS A 71 5.10 11.55 -18.48
C HIS A 71 4.37 11.68 -19.83
N ASN A 72 3.04 11.65 -19.80
CA ASN A 72 2.19 11.76 -20.98
C ASN A 72 1.69 13.18 -21.26
N TRP A 73 2.30 14.20 -20.64
CA TRP A 73 1.83 15.59 -20.76
C TRP A 73 1.67 16.04 -22.21
N GLY A 74 0.53 16.64 -22.53
CA GLY A 74 0.16 17.08 -23.89
C GLY A 74 -0.60 16.03 -24.72
N LYS A 75 -0.82 14.81 -24.21
CA LYS A 75 -1.75 13.86 -24.81
C LYS A 75 -3.21 14.19 -24.48
N SER A 76 -4.14 13.59 -25.21
CA SER A 76 -5.57 13.74 -24.92
C SER A 76 -5.93 13.11 -23.58
N GLU A 77 -6.87 13.73 -22.85
CA GLU A 77 -7.36 13.24 -21.56
C GLU A 77 -7.86 11.80 -21.64
N THR A 78 -8.71 11.51 -22.62
CA THR A 78 -9.30 10.17 -22.80
C THR A 78 -8.24 9.10 -23.05
N GLU A 79 -7.22 9.39 -23.86
CA GLU A 79 -6.10 8.46 -24.09
C GLU A 79 -5.33 8.21 -22.79
N MET A 80 -5.01 9.27 -22.04
CA MET A 80 -4.27 9.15 -20.78
C MET A 80 -5.05 8.38 -19.71
N TYR A 81 -6.31 8.74 -19.49
CA TYR A 81 -7.15 8.15 -18.45
C TYR A 81 -7.39 6.66 -18.73
N LYS A 82 -7.77 6.34 -19.97
CA LYS A 82 -8.01 4.95 -20.38
C LYS A 82 -6.71 4.14 -20.33
N GLY A 83 -5.62 4.67 -20.90
CA GLY A 83 -4.33 3.99 -20.95
C GLY A 83 -3.77 3.66 -19.57
N PHE A 84 -3.86 4.59 -18.62
CA PHE A 84 -3.40 4.32 -17.25
C PHE A 84 -4.28 3.31 -16.52
N TYR A 85 -5.61 3.44 -16.60
CA TYR A 85 -6.52 2.49 -15.94
C TYR A 85 -6.37 1.07 -16.49
N GLU A 86 -6.29 0.91 -17.81
CA GLU A 86 -6.11 -0.39 -18.46
C GLU A 86 -4.76 -1.02 -18.12
N LEU A 87 -3.69 -0.23 -18.05
CA LEU A 87 -2.36 -0.69 -17.62
C LEU A 87 -2.41 -1.30 -16.22
N CYS A 88 -3.00 -0.58 -15.26
CA CYS A 88 -3.08 -1.02 -13.87
C CYS A 88 -4.06 -2.20 -13.69
N LEU A 89 -5.18 -2.20 -14.41
CA LEU A 89 -6.13 -3.31 -14.41
C LEU A 89 -5.47 -4.59 -14.96
N ALA A 90 -4.71 -4.50 -16.05
CA ALA A 90 -4.03 -5.64 -16.63
C ALA A 90 -2.99 -6.24 -15.67
N ASP A 91 -2.22 -5.41 -14.97
CA ASP A 91 -1.27 -5.87 -13.94
C ASP A 91 -1.99 -6.56 -12.76
N PHE A 92 -3.11 -5.99 -12.29
CA PHE A 92 -3.93 -6.60 -11.25
C PHE A 92 -4.49 -7.96 -11.67
N ILE A 93 -5.13 -8.04 -12.83
CA ILE A 93 -5.69 -9.28 -13.38
C ILE A 93 -4.59 -10.34 -13.51
N ASN A 94 -3.44 -9.98 -14.09
CA ASN A 94 -2.31 -10.91 -14.26
C ASN A 94 -1.76 -11.49 -12.95
N LYS A 95 -1.94 -10.77 -11.82
CA LYS A 95 -1.56 -11.23 -10.48
C LYS A 95 -2.65 -12.11 -9.87
N GLU A 96 -3.90 -11.66 -9.92
CA GLU A 96 -5.03 -12.28 -9.24
C GLU A 96 -5.58 -13.52 -9.94
N GLU A 97 -5.55 -13.59 -11.28
CA GLU A 97 -6.01 -14.77 -12.03
C GLU A 97 -5.21 -16.04 -11.72
N LYS A 98 -3.99 -15.90 -11.20
CA LYS A 98 -3.12 -17.00 -10.78
C LYS A 98 -3.46 -17.54 -9.40
N LEU A 99 -4.40 -16.94 -8.68
CA LEU A 99 -4.79 -17.35 -7.33
C LEU A 99 -5.93 -18.38 -7.36
N PRO A 100 -5.97 -19.34 -6.42
CA PRO A 100 -7.06 -20.30 -6.32
C PRO A 100 -8.42 -19.60 -6.19
N GLY A 101 -9.41 -20.04 -6.98
CA GLY A 101 -10.76 -19.50 -6.94
C GLY A 101 -10.97 -18.20 -7.73
N ALA A 102 -9.97 -17.71 -8.46
CA ALA A 102 -10.09 -16.51 -9.30
C ALA A 102 -11.27 -16.60 -10.30
N PHE A 103 -11.54 -17.79 -10.85
CA PHE A 103 -12.66 -18.01 -11.78
C PHE A 103 -14.06 -17.76 -11.18
N LYS A 104 -14.18 -17.68 -9.84
CA LYS A 104 -15.44 -17.38 -9.15
C LYS A 104 -15.59 -15.91 -8.78
N ARG A 105 -14.57 -15.09 -9.02
CA ARG A 105 -14.49 -13.68 -8.59
C ARG A 105 -14.74 -12.75 -9.75
N ASP A 106 -15.34 -11.59 -9.48
CA ASP A 106 -15.37 -10.47 -10.42
C ASP A 106 -14.15 -9.57 -10.18
N LEU A 107 -13.04 -9.96 -10.80
CA LEU A 107 -11.76 -9.25 -10.63
C LEU A 107 -11.83 -7.79 -11.07
N LYS A 108 -12.69 -7.43 -12.02
CA LYS A 108 -12.82 -6.05 -12.48
C LYS A 108 -13.53 -5.19 -11.44
N ALA A 109 -14.61 -5.70 -10.84
CA ALA A 109 -15.32 -5.01 -9.77
C ALA A 109 -14.47 -4.88 -8.50
N GLU A 110 -13.68 -5.90 -8.17
CA GLU A 110 -12.72 -5.86 -7.06
C GLU A 110 -11.62 -4.82 -7.31
N TYR A 111 -11.03 -4.83 -8.51
CA TYR A 111 -10.00 -3.89 -8.91
C TYR A 111 -10.47 -2.44 -8.80
N TYR A 112 -11.66 -2.10 -9.30
CA TYR A 112 -12.17 -0.73 -9.25
C TYR A 112 -12.14 -0.16 -7.82
N ARG A 113 -12.63 -0.91 -6.83
CA ARG A 113 -12.66 -0.46 -5.44
C ARG A 113 -11.26 -0.24 -4.88
N GLN A 114 -10.37 -1.21 -5.10
CA GLN A 114 -8.98 -1.12 -4.64
C GLN A 114 -8.22 0.02 -5.32
N HIS A 115 -8.41 0.18 -6.62
CA HIS A 115 -7.73 1.18 -7.43
C HIS A 115 -8.06 2.60 -7.00
N ILE A 116 -9.34 2.91 -6.76
CA ILE A 116 -9.76 4.23 -6.28
C ILE A 116 -9.07 4.57 -4.95
N GLU A 117 -9.03 3.62 -4.02
CA GLU A 117 -8.43 3.84 -2.71
C GLU A 117 -6.91 4.04 -2.79
N GLU A 118 -6.21 3.15 -3.50
CA GLU A 118 -4.75 3.24 -3.68
C GLU A 118 -4.36 4.51 -4.42
N GLU A 119 -5.10 4.86 -5.47
CA GLU A 119 -4.74 6.00 -6.31
C GLU A 119 -5.00 7.32 -5.60
N ASN A 120 -6.04 7.43 -4.77
CA ASN A 120 -6.21 8.59 -3.89
C ASN A 120 -5.00 8.79 -2.96
N ALA A 121 -4.48 7.70 -2.38
CA ALA A 121 -3.28 7.77 -1.54
C ALA A 121 -2.03 8.19 -2.33
N ARG A 122 -1.85 7.66 -3.56
CA ARG A 122 -0.73 8.02 -4.45
C ARG A 122 -0.77 9.47 -4.91
N VAL A 123 -1.96 9.99 -5.20
CA VAL A 123 -2.18 11.40 -5.54
C VAL A 123 -1.82 12.30 -4.36
N ALA A 124 -2.28 11.95 -3.15
CA ALA A 124 -1.93 12.69 -1.94
C ALA A 124 -0.41 12.69 -1.68
N TYR A 125 0.25 11.53 -1.85
CA TYR A 125 1.69 11.39 -1.76
C TYR A 125 2.43 12.26 -2.80
N SER A 126 1.92 12.29 -4.03
CA SER A 126 2.54 12.98 -5.17
C SER A 126 2.60 14.49 -5.03
N LYS A 127 1.91 15.08 -4.04
CA LYS A 127 2.05 16.51 -3.69
C LYS A 127 3.48 16.89 -3.28
N LYS A 128 4.36 15.91 -2.99
CA LYS A 128 5.79 16.13 -2.77
C LYS A 128 6.50 16.85 -3.91
N ILE A 129 6.02 16.75 -5.15
CA ILE A 129 6.62 17.48 -6.29
C ILE A 129 6.27 18.97 -6.32
N TYR A 130 5.23 19.41 -5.60
CA TYR A 130 4.72 20.79 -5.70
C TYR A 130 5.74 21.89 -5.40
N PRO A 131 6.70 21.72 -4.46
CA PRO A 131 7.76 22.71 -4.26
C PRO A 131 8.63 22.99 -5.49
N TYR A 132 8.63 22.10 -6.49
CA TYR A 132 9.42 22.24 -7.72
C TYR A 132 8.64 22.88 -8.87
N LEU A 133 7.30 22.92 -8.77
CA LEU A 133 6.40 23.32 -9.83
C LEU A 133 5.76 24.68 -9.54
N THR A 134 5.28 25.34 -10.59
CA THR A 134 4.53 26.60 -10.42
C THR A 134 3.16 26.33 -9.80
N ASN A 135 2.55 27.33 -9.14
CA ASN A 135 1.18 27.18 -8.60
C ASN A 135 0.17 26.78 -9.69
N ASN A 136 0.35 27.28 -10.91
CA ASN A 136 -0.50 26.94 -12.05
C ASN A 136 -0.34 25.46 -12.47
N ASP A 137 0.90 24.94 -12.46
CA ASP A 137 1.17 23.53 -12.74
C ASP A 137 0.54 22.62 -11.68
N CYS A 138 0.66 22.97 -10.40
CA CYS A 138 0.06 22.22 -9.30
C CYS A 138 -1.47 22.16 -9.44
N GLU A 139 -2.09 23.28 -9.80
CA GLU A 139 -3.53 23.38 -10.02
C GLU A 139 -3.98 22.56 -11.24
N LEU A 140 -3.24 22.61 -12.36
CA LEU A 140 -3.54 21.77 -13.52
C LEU A 140 -3.44 20.27 -13.18
N ILE A 141 -2.38 19.85 -12.47
CA ILE A 141 -2.23 18.45 -12.03
C ILE A 141 -3.44 18.02 -11.18
N ARG A 142 -3.91 18.89 -10.27
CA ARG A 142 -5.09 18.64 -9.44
C ARG A 142 -6.33 18.42 -10.32
N GLN A 143 -6.60 19.32 -11.26
CA GLN A 143 -7.76 19.24 -12.16
C GLN A 143 -7.75 17.97 -13.03
N PHE A 144 -6.61 17.60 -13.61
CA PHE A 144 -6.49 16.35 -14.38
C PHE A 144 -6.73 15.12 -13.51
N THR A 145 -6.28 15.16 -12.26
CA THR A 145 -6.44 14.05 -11.32
C THR A 145 -7.89 13.88 -10.86
N GLU A 146 -8.58 14.98 -10.57
CA GLU A 146 -10.01 14.98 -10.25
C GLU A 146 -10.84 14.46 -11.43
N SER A 147 -10.56 14.97 -12.63
CA SER A 147 -11.21 14.54 -13.88
C SER A 147 -10.96 13.07 -14.19
N TYR A 148 -9.78 12.54 -13.86
CA TYR A 148 -9.49 11.10 -13.97
C TYR A 148 -10.41 10.27 -13.06
N PHE A 149 -10.59 10.64 -11.80
CA PHE A 149 -11.49 9.92 -10.91
C PHE A 149 -12.95 9.99 -11.37
N GLU A 150 -13.39 11.14 -11.88
CA GLU A 150 -14.72 11.28 -12.48
C GLU A 150 -14.89 10.39 -13.72
N PHE A 151 -13.87 10.35 -14.60
CA PHE A 151 -13.85 9.48 -15.77
C PHE A 151 -14.00 8.01 -15.37
N ILE A 152 -13.18 7.50 -14.43
CA ILE A 152 -13.28 6.09 -14.03
C ILE A 152 -14.65 5.81 -13.40
N LYS A 153 -15.14 6.73 -12.56
CA LYS A 153 -16.45 6.59 -11.92
C LYS A 153 -17.57 6.47 -12.97
N LYS A 154 -17.52 7.27 -14.03
CA LYS A 154 -18.51 7.24 -15.12
C LYS A 154 -18.43 5.97 -15.96
N GLU A 155 -17.22 5.55 -16.34
CA GLU A 155 -17.01 4.46 -17.30
C GLU A 155 -17.09 3.07 -16.65
N TYR A 156 -16.70 2.92 -15.38
CA TYR A 156 -16.51 1.60 -14.75
C TYR A 156 -17.40 1.32 -13.54
N VAL A 157 -18.16 2.31 -13.05
CA VAL A 157 -19.22 2.04 -12.08
C VAL A 157 -20.47 1.63 -12.84
N LYS A 158 -20.79 0.33 -12.84
CA LYS A 158 -22.13 -0.13 -13.18
C LYS A 158 -23.10 0.48 -12.17
N GLN A 159 -24.02 1.34 -12.61
CA GLN A 159 -25.14 1.73 -11.76
C GLN A 159 -25.91 0.44 -11.38
N PRO A 160 -26.12 0.15 -10.09
CA PRO A 160 -26.96 -0.97 -9.72
C PRO A 160 -28.36 -0.71 -10.27
N GLN A 161 -28.84 -1.59 -11.16
CA GLN A 161 -30.27 -1.75 -11.31
C GLN A 161 -30.80 -2.24 -9.96
N THR A 162 -31.64 -1.43 -9.35
CA THR A 162 -32.39 -1.78 -8.15
C THR A 162 -33.19 -3.06 -8.44
N GLN A 163 -32.74 -4.17 -7.87
CA GLN A 163 -33.58 -5.34 -7.63
C GLN A 163 -33.57 -5.57 -6.13
N GLU A 164 -34.60 -5.01 -5.48
CA GLU A 164 -35.19 -5.63 -4.31
C GLU A 164 -35.64 -7.04 -4.70
N SER A 165 -35.10 -8.05 -4.05
CA SER A 165 -35.86 -9.27 -3.79
C SER A 165 -35.25 -9.98 -2.59
N SER A 166 -36.09 -10.06 -1.57
CA SER A 166 -35.97 -10.82 -0.34
C SER A 166 -35.82 -12.33 -0.60
N ASP A 167 -35.46 -13.01 0.50
CA ASP A 167 -35.57 -14.45 0.74
C ASP A 167 -34.31 -15.28 0.47
N LEU A 168 -33.50 -15.39 1.53
CA LEU A 168 -32.69 -16.58 1.80
C LEU A 168 -32.96 -17.09 3.22
N PRO A 169 -32.97 -18.42 3.42
CA PRO A 169 -33.61 -19.08 4.54
C PRO A 169 -32.75 -19.08 5.80
N GLU A 170 -33.49 -19.05 6.91
CA GLU A 170 -33.06 -19.00 8.30
C GLU A 170 -32.08 -20.15 8.64
N GLN A 171 -30.83 -19.79 8.96
CA GLN A 171 -29.86 -20.72 9.56
C GLN A 171 -30.04 -20.77 11.08
N PRO A 172 -29.70 -21.90 11.73
CA PRO A 172 -29.98 -22.12 13.15
C PRO A 172 -29.22 -21.12 14.02
N SER A 173 -29.95 -20.45 14.91
CA SER A 173 -29.42 -19.48 15.88
C SER A 173 -28.45 -20.13 16.87
N LEU A 174 -27.21 -19.64 16.88
CA LEU A 174 -26.24 -19.86 17.95
C LEU A 174 -26.65 -19.06 19.21
N PRO A 175 -26.25 -19.50 20.42
CA PRO A 175 -26.73 -18.94 21.68
C PRO A 175 -26.35 -17.46 21.89
N GLU A 176 -27.30 -16.65 22.37
CA GLU A 176 -27.27 -15.17 22.51
C GLU A 176 -26.02 -14.58 23.22
N LYS A 177 -25.31 -15.36 24.04
CA LYS A 177 -24.09 -14.90 24.72
C LYS A 177 -22.86 -14.80 23.82
N GLU A 178 -22.80 -15.53 22.71
CA GLU A 178 -21.67 -15.46 21.77
C GLU A 178 -21.81 -14.32 20.76
N GLN A 179 -23.05 -13.89 20.48
CA GLN A 179 -23.31 -12.75 19.58
C GLN A 179 -22.83 -11.42 20.18
N SER A 180 -23.13 -11.13 21.45
CA SER A 180 -22.73 -9.84 22.04
C SER A 180 -21.21 -9.65 22.13
N LYS A 181 -20.48 -10.75 22.38
CA LYS A 181 -19.02 -10.73 22.45
C LYS A 181 -18.36 -10.57 21.08
N SER A 182 -18.98 -11.11 20.02
CA SER A 182 -18.50 -10.95 18.65
C SER A 182 -18.68 -9.50 18.16
N GLU A 183 -19.80 -8.88 18.49
CA GLU A 183 -20.08 -7.46 18.17
C GLU A 183 -19.12 -6.51 18.89
N GLU A 184 -18.83 -6.76 20.17
CA GLU A 184 -17.87 -5.96 20.93
C GLU A 184 -16.48 -5.96 20.28
N LEU A 185 -16.00 -7.13 19.86
CA LEU A 185 -14.69 -7.26 19.19
C LEU A 185 -14.66 -6.57 17.82
N LYS A 186 -15.78 -6.59 17.07
CA LYS A 186 -15.91 -5.84 15.81
C LYS A 186 -15.80 -4.33 16.05
N LEU A 187 -16.54 -3.83 17.05
CA LEU A 187 -16.50 -2.42 17.42
C LEU A 187 -15.10 -1.98 17.85
N GLU A 188 -14.36 -2.82 18.58
CA GLU A 188 -12.96 -2.55 18.91
C GLU A 188 -12.06 -2.49 17.68
N LEU A 189 -12.22 -3.39 16.71
CA LEU A 189 -11.46 -3.35 15.47
C LEU A 189 -11.73 -2.09 14.65
N ASP A 190 -12.99 -1.64 14.59
CA ASP A 190 -13.36 -0.43 13.85
C ASP A 190 -12.80 0.85 14.50
N LYS A 191 -12.72 0.88 15.84
CA LYS A 191 -11.99 1.93 16.57
C LYS A 191 -10.50 1.93 16.18
N ILE A 192 -9.85 0.76 16.17
CA ILE A 192 -8.44 0.64 15.79
C ILE A 192 -8.22 1.04 14.32
N ARG A 193 -9.15 0.66 13.43
CA ARG A 193 -9.10 0.99 12.00
C ARG A 193 -9.04 2.49 11.73
N SER A 194 -9.68 3.28 12.58
CA SER A 194 -9.76 4.74 12.47
C SER A 194 -8.61 5.47 13.20
N SER A 195 -7.77 4.75 13.95
CA SER A 195 -6.66 5.33 14.71
C SER A 195 -5.44 5.62 13.84
N GLU A 196 -4.60 6.58 14.26
CA GLU A 196 -3.29 6.81 13.66
C GLU A 196 -2.33 5.64 13.95
N ASN A 197 -1.64 5.15 12.92
CA ASN A 197 -0.59 4.16 13.07
C ASN A 197 0.68 4.79 13.67
N LEU A 198 0.97 4.47 14.94
CA LEU A 198 2.15 4.97 15.66
C LEU A 198 3.43 4.17 15.37
N PHE A 199 3.32 2.94 14.85
CA PHE A 199 4.49 2.21 14.35
C PHE A 199 5.06 2.92 13.13
N TRP A 200 4.19 3.36 12.21
CA TRP A 200 4.58 4.20 11.08
C TRP A 200 3.39 4.99 10.51
N LYS A 201 3.47 6.32 10.64
CA LYS A 201 2.42 7.27 10.22
C LYS A 201 2.10 7.24 8.72
N GLY A 202 3.01 6.75 7.89
CA GLY A 202 2.81 6.66 6.44
C GLY A 202 1.91 5.48 6.01
N LEU A 203 1.64 4.51 6.89
CA LEU A 203 0.80 3.34 6.59
C LEU A 203 -0.50 3.39 7.37
N PRO A 204 -1.66 3.54 6.70
CA PRO A 204 -2.97 3.51 7.32
C PRO A 204 -3.27 2.22 8.11
N MET A 205 -4.00 2.33 9.23
CA MET A 205 -4.32 1.20 10.10
C MET A 205 -5.25 0.17 9.46
N ASP A 206 -6.15 0.59 8.59
CA ASP A 206 -7.02 -0.30 7.81
C ASP A 206 -6.22 -1.29 6.96
N LYS A 207 -5.09 -0.86 6.38
CA LYS A 207 -4.19 -1.72 5.61
C LYS A 207 -3.46 -2.70 6.49
N VAL A 208 -3.00 -2.27 7.66
CA VAL A 208 -2.40 -3.15 8.66
C VAL A 208 -3.39 -4.23 9.09
N ILE A 209 -4.62 -3.83 9.44
CA ILE A 209 -5.68 -4.76 9.86
C ILE A 209 -5.99 -5.76 8.75
N SER A 210 -6.25 -5.26 7.54
CA SER A 210 -6.59 -6.11 6.39
C SER A 210 -5.49 -7.13 6.11
N HIS A 211 -4.23 -6.70 6.20
CA HIS A 211 -3.05 -7.55 6.01
C HIS A 211 -2.96 -8.70 7.03
N PHE A 212 -3.19 -8.43 8.31
CA PHE A 212 -3.08 -9.44 9.36
C PHE A 212 -4.37 -10.23 9.64
N THR A 213 -5.52 -9.82 9.08
CA THR A 213 -6.79 -10.56 9.23
C THR A 213 -6.69 -12.00 8.70
N VAL A 214 -5.79 -12.27 7.76
CA VAL A 214 -5.51 -13.64 7.29
C VAL A 214 -5.06 -14.59 8.43
N MET A 215 -4.48 -14.06 9.52
CA MET A 215 -4.07 -14.86 10.67
C MET A 215 -5.26 -15.31 11.54
N THR A 216 -6.41 -14.67 11.41
CA THR A 216 -7.64 -15.09 12.09
C THR A 216 -8.53 -15.94 11.20
N THR A 217 -8.46 -15.79 9.88
CA THR A 217 -9.31 -16.59 8.97
C THR A 217 -8.65 -17.91 8.55
N LYS A 218 -7.32 -17.95 8.45
CA LYS A 218 -6.59 -19.15 8.05
C LYS A 218 -6.31 -20.05 9.26
N LYS A 219 -6.56 -21.34 9.09
CA LYS A 219 -6.28 -22.37 10.10
C LYS A 219 -4.84 -22.88 9.96
N SER A 220 -4.19 -23.09 11.09
CA SER A 220 -2.97 -23.89 11.21
C SER A 220 -3.26 -25.35 10.87
N LYS A 221 -2.21 -26.13 10.59
CA LYS A 221 -2.25 -27.60 10.43
C LYS A 221 -2.94 -28.33 11.58
N ASN A 222 -3.03 -27.74 12.77
CA ASN A 222 -3.75 -28.33 13.90
C ASN A 222 -5.26 -28.02 13.93
N GLY A 223 -5.79 -27.35 12.90
CA GLY A 223 -7.22 -27.05 12.76
C GLY A 223 -7.69 -25.76 13.43
N ASN A 224 -6.84 -25.11 14.23
CA ASN A 224 -7.16 -23.85 14.90
C ASN A 224 -6.53 -22.64 14.16
N GLU A 225 -7.11 -21.46 14.32
CA GLU A 225 -6.60 -20.21 13.74
C GLU A 225 -5.19 -19.87 14.25
N PHE A 226 -4.39 -19.10 13.49
CA PHE A 226 -3.06 -18.67 13.97
C PHE A 226 -3.17 -17.69 15.14
N LEU A 227 -4.17 -16.81 15.09
CA LEU A 227 -4.57 -15.90 16.15
C LEU A 227 -6.09 -15.88 16.21
N THR A 228 -6.64 -15.83 17.41
CA THR A 228 -8.04 -15.41 17.59
C THR A 228 -8.17 -13.91 17.33
N THR A 229 -9.38 -13.42 17.04
CA THR A 229 -9.68 -11.99 16.90
C THR A 229 -9.21 -11.16 18.10
N LYS A 230 -9.37 -11.68 19.32
CA LYS A 230 -8.90 -11.01 20.54
C LYS A 230 -7.38 -10.88 20.58
N GLN A 231 -6.65 -11.92 20.17
CA GLN A 231 -5.19 -11.87 20.09
C GLN A 231 -4.72 -10.92 18.98
N LEU A 232 -5.43 -10.87 17.84
CA LEU A 232 -5.15 -9.91 16.78
C LEU A 232 -5.31 -8.47 17.29
N ILE A 233 -6.42 -8.15 17.97
CA ILE A 233 -6.65 -6.82 18.57
C ILE A 233 -5.52 -6.46 19.55
N SER A 234 -5.16 -7.38 20.44
CA SER A 234 -4.08 -7.15 21.42
C SER A 234 -2.73 -6.89 20.73
N PHE A 235 -2.42 -7.67 19.68
CA PHE A 235 -1.25 -7.44 18.84
C PHE A 235 -1.28 -6.07 18.16
N LEU A 236 -2.40 -5.67 17.55
CA LEU A 236 -2.51 -4.39 16.84
C LEU A 236 -2.31 -3.20 17.79
N ARG A 237 -2.92 -3.24 18.97
CA ARG A 237 -2.73 -2.21 20.01
C ARG A 237 -1.27 -2.13 20.44
N LYS A 238 -0.64 -3.29 20.72
CA LYS A 238 0.75 -3.34 21.14
C LYS A 238 1.71 -2.82 20.08
N GLY A 239 1.58 -3.37 18.87
CA GLY A 239 2.56 -3.20 17.81
C GLY A 239 2.42 -1.91 17.03
N PHE A 240 1.19 -1.44 16.82
CA PHE A 240 0.90 -0.30 15.94
C PHE A 240 0.37 0.93 16.68
N LEU A 241 -0.17 0.76 17.88
CA LEU A 241 -0.62 1.88 18.73
C LEU A 241 0.28 2.09 19.97
N ASN A 242 1.42 1.41 20.04
CA ASN A 242 2.38 1.49 21.15
C ASN A 242 1.77 1.24 22.56
N ASP A 243 0.69 0.47 22.65
CA ASP A 243 0.09 0.12 23.94
C ASP A 243 0.94 -0.94 24.65
N THR A 244 1.84 -0.47 25.52
CA THR A 244 2.80 -1.33 26.25
C THR A 244 2.12 -2.21 27.30
N THR A 245 0.87 -1.94 27.66
CA THR A 245 0.10 -2.73 28.64
C THR A 245 -0.35 -4.07 28.07
N GLN A 246 -0.43 -4.19 26.75
CA GLN A 246 -0.78 -5.44 26.08
C GLN A 246 0.33 -6.48 26.27
N PRO A 247 0.00 -7.73 26.65
CA PRO A 247 0.99 -8.78 26.74
C PRO A 247 1.51 -9.20 25.36
N LYS A 248 2.66 -9.87 25.32
CA LYS A 248 3.07 -10.58 24.11
C LYS A 248 2.08 -11.68 23.80
N GLN A 249 1.78 -11.85 22.53
CA GLN A 249 0.87 -12.89 22.06
C GLN A 249 1.65 -14.15 21.71
N LYS A 250 1.01 -15.30 21.90
CA LYS A 250 1.51 -16.59 21.43
C LYS A 250 0.70 -17.03 20.22
N ILE A 251 1.37 -17.09 19.07
CA ILE A 251 0.79 -17.57 17.82
C ILE A 251 0.60 -19.07 17.89
N ASN A 252 -0.58 -19.53 17.50
CA ASN A 252 -0.84 -20.95 17.30
C ASN A 252 -0.21 -21.39 15.97
N CYS A 253 0.88 -22.17 16.04
CA CYS A 253 1.68 -22.55 14.88
C CYS A 253 2.24 -23.96 15.05
N SER A 254 2.02 -24.81 14.06
CA SER A 254 2.59 -26.17 13.98
C SER A 254 3.96 -26.16 13.27
N ASN A 255 4.66 -27.30 13.29
CA ASN A 255 5.95 -27.44 12.62
C ASN A 255 5.87 -27.13 11.12
N GLY A 256 6.78 -26.27 10.66
CA GLY A 256 6.86 -25.81 9.27
C GLY A 256 5.99 -24.60 8.92
N GLU A 257 5.15 -24.09 9.84
CA GLU A 257 4.29 -22.93 9.56
C GLU A 257 4.92 -21.59 9.99
N LYS A 258 6.07 -21.64 10.70
CA LYS A 258 6.85 -20.46 11.09
C LYS A 258 7.12 -19.52 9.90
N GLY A 259 7.44 -20.09 8.75
CA GLY A 259 7.71 -19.33 7.53
C GLY A 259 6.50 -18.53 7.05
N PHE A 260 5.29 -19.06 7.17
CA PHE A 260 4.05 -18.36 6.82
C PHE A 260 3.86 -17.12 7.68
N VAL A 261 3.98 -17.27 9.00
CA VAL A 261 3.77 -16.17 9.93
C VAL A 261 4.79 -15.06 9.71
N ILE A 262 6.09 -15.40 9.65
CA ILE A 262 7.14 -14.40 9.45
C ILE A 262 7.00 -13.72 8.08
N LYS A 263 6.58 -14.46 7.04
CA LYS A 263 6.36 -13.90 5.71
C LYS A 263 5.31 -12.79 5.71
N ARG A 264 4.26 -12.86 6.54
CA ARG A 264 3.30 -11.75 6.67
C ARG A 264 4.00 -10.46 7.10
N PHE A 265 4.94 -10.50 8.04
CA PHE A 265 5.67 -9.30 8.44
C PHE A 265 6.60 -8.78 7.35
N TYR A 266 7.22 -9.70 6.59
CA TYR A 266 8.03 -9.34 5.44
C TYR A 266 7.20 -8.70 4.31
N GLU A 267 6.02 -9.23 4.02
CA GLU A 267 5.13 -8.64 3.01
C GLU A 267 4.58 -7.29 3.43
N LEU A 268 4.30 -7.09 4.73
CA LEU A 268 3.95 -5.77 5.23
C LEU A 268 5.10 -4.77 5.02
N PHE A 269 6.34 -5.22 5.26
CA PHE A 269 7.53 -4.43 4.95
C PHE A 269 7.61 -4.11 3.45
N ASP A 270 7.42 -5.09 2.57
CA ASP A 270 7.45 -4.87 1.12
C ASP A 270 6.35 -3.89 0.68
N ILE A 271 5.12 -4.01 1.21
CA ILE A 271 4.02 -3.07 0.96
C ILE A 271 4.39 -1.67 1.44
N ALA A 272 4.95 -1.57 2.65
CA ALA A 272 5.34 -0.32 3.24
C ALA A 272 6.40 0.40 2.40
N VAL A 273 7.41 -0.32 1.94
CA VAL A 273 8.46 0.21 1.05
C VAL A 273 7.86 0.60 -0.30
N ALA A 274 7.21 -0.35 -0.98
CA ALA A 274 6.79 -0.20 -2.38
C ALA A 274 5.66 0.82 -2.59
N HIS A 275 4.72 0.92 -1.65
CA HIS A 275 3.50 1.71 -1.85
C HIS A 275 3.40 2.96 -0.98
N TYR A 276 4.16 2.99 0.12
CA TYR A 276 4.03 4.05 1.12
C TYR A 276 5.36 4.76 1.41
N GLY A 277 6.45 4.38 0.73
CA GLY A 277 7.76 5.03 0.84
C GLY A 277 8.44 4.84 2.21
N HIS A 278 8.25 3.68 2.84
CA HIS A 278 8.98 3.34 4.07
C HIS A 278 10.47 3.09 3.74
N ILE A 279 11.37 3.62 4.58
CA ILE A 279 12.81 3.35 4.49
C ILE A 279 13.06 1.83 4.51
N GLN A 280 13.98 1.28 3.71
CA GLN A 280 14.24 -0.18 3.64
C GLN A 280 14.89 -0.81 4.91
N ASN A 281 14.42 -0.44 6.09
CA ASN A 281 14.86 -0.92 7.39
C ASN A 281 14.02 -2.13 7.86
N LYS A 282 14.42 -3.32 7.41
CA LYS A 282 13.84 -4.60 7.84
C LYS A 282 13.91 -4.82 9.34
N ARG A 283 14.93 -4.27 10.02
CA ARG A 283 15.14 -4.46 11.47
C ARG A 283 13.96 -3.91 12.28
N ARG A 284 13.32 -2.84 11.83
CA ARG A 284 12.14 -2.26 12.50
C ARG A 284 10.96 -3.24 12.52
N PHE A 285 10.73 -3.96 11.43
CA PHE A 285 9.66 -4.98 11.34
C PHE A 285 10.00 -6.27 12.08
N ILE A 286 11.28 -6.66 12.10
CA ILE A 286 11.76 -7.77 12.94
C ILE A 286 11.54 -7.43 14.42
N LYS A 287 11.89 -6.20 14.82
CA LYS A 287 11.68 -5.72 16.19
C LYS A 287 10.20 -5.71 16.57
N LEU A 288 9.33 -5.16 15.70
CA LEU A 288 7.87 -5.22 15.84
C LEU A 288 7.39 -6.65 16.14
N PHE A 289 7.84 -7.63 15.36
CA PHE A 289 7.51 -9.03 15.58
C PHE A 289 7.95 -9.50 16.98
N THR A 290 9.23 -9.31 17.33
CA THR A 290 9.78 -9.81 18.61
C THR A 290 9.23 -9.12 19.84
N GLU A 291 8.75 -7.88 19.71
CA GLU A 291 8.10 -7.14 20.78
C GLU A 291 6.64 -7.56 20.97
N CYS A 292 6.00 -8.05 19.91
CA CYS A 292 4.60 -8.47 19.94
C CYS A 292 4.40 -9.95 20.23
N PHE A 293 5.36 -10.82 19.91
CA PHE A 293 5.21 -12.28 20.01
C PHE A 293 6.31 -12.95 20.82
N ASP A 294 5.96 -14.04 21.50
CA ASP A 294 6.87 -14.83 22.35
C ASP A 294 7.35 -16.14 21.71
N ASN A 295 6.80 -16.51 20.55
CA ASN A 295 7.08 -17.79 19.88
C ASN A 295 8.56 -17.97 19.49
N TRP A 296 9.22 -16.89 19.07
CA TRP A 296 10.54 -16.95 18.44
C TRP A 296 11.42 -15.77 18.84
N GLY A 297 12.70 -16.05 19.11
CA GLY A 297 13.69 -15.02 19.41
C GLY A 297 14.26 -14.33 18.17
N GLU A 298 14.86 -13.16 18.39
CA GLU A 298 15.41 -12.27 17.36
C GLU A 298 16.38 -12.97 16.40
N LYS A 299 17.21 -13.89 16.88
CA LYS A 299 18.17 -14.63 16.03
C LYS A 299 17.52 -15.51 14.96
N SER A 300 16.27 -15.90 15.16
CA SER A 300 15.61 -16.93 14.35
C SER A 300 14.66 -16.39 13.28
N ILE A 301 14.53 -15.07 13.19
CA ILE A 301 13.61 -14.35 12.29
C ILE A 301 14.33 -13.79 11.04
N PRO A 302 15.53 -13.19 11.11
CA PRO A 302 16.19 -12.57 9.96
C PRO A 302 16.40 -13.51 8.77
N SER A 303 16.60 -14.81 9.01
CA SER A 303 16.77 -15.81 7.95
C SER A 303 15.53 -15.98 7.07
N PHE A 304 14.35 -15.60 7.57
CA PHE A 304 13.07 -15.64 6.85
C PHE A 304 12.69 -14.30 6.22
N PHE A 305 13.35 -13.19 6.58
CA PHE A 305 13.17 -11.85 6.00
C PHE A 305 13.99 -11.66 4.72
N LYS A 306 13.88 -12.59 3.77
CA LYS A 306 14.63 -12.61 2.50
C LYS A 306 13.71 -12.87 1.31
N PRO A 307 13.94 -12.20 0.16
CA PRO A 307 13.22 -12.51 -1.08
C PRO A 307 13.34 -13.99 -1.46
N GLY A 308 12.26 -14.60 -1.95
CA GLY A 308 12.30 -15.94 -2.57
C GLY A 308 12.51 -17.15 -1.65
N LYS A 309 12.56 -16.99 -0.32
CA LYS A 309 12.86 -18.08 0.63
C LYS A 309 11.67 -18.98 1.02
N THR A 310 10.51 -18.84 0.39
CA THR A 310 9.37 -19.75 0.62
C THR A 310 9.07 -20.54 -0.65
N ILE A 311 9.24 -21.87 -0.55
CA ILE A 311 9.04 -22.83 -1.65
C ILE A 311 7.57 -22.87 -2.09
N ASN A 312 6.64 -22.44 -1.24
CA ASN A 312 5.21 -22.44 -1.51
C ASN A 312 4.63 -21.02 -1.39
N LYS A 313 3.90 -20.59 -2.44
CA LYS A 313 2.90 -19.53 -2.33
C LYS A 313 1.70 -20.14 -1.61
N TRP A 314 1.65 -19.97 -0.29
CA TRP A 314 0.64 -20.56 0.60
C TRP A 314 -0.64 -19.77 0.67
#